data_AF-A0A9E5IX00-F1
#
_entry.id   AF-A0A9E5IX00-F1
#
_cell.length_a   1.000
_cell.length_b   1.000
_cell.length_c   1.000
_cell.angle_alpha   90.00
_cell.angle_beta   90.00
_cell.angle_gamma   90.00
#
_symmetry.space_group_name_H-M   'P 1'
#
loop_
_entity.id
_entity.type
_entity.pdbx_description
1 polymer ?
#
loop_
_entity_poly.entity_id
_entity_poly.type
_entity_poly.pdbx_seq_one_letter_code
_entity_poly.pdbx_strand_id
1 'polypeptide(L)'
;MSDSAQSLWPQAGYAQLKQDARGHLTVTDDFLRVLLLRPELAPIESSCKHEIQIHERLLENPRLDLQAADLAPIQDRDAADNMAVWLRFRNRILAHATLEASYWALFEGQGVDVPPILV
;
A
#
# COMPACT_ATOMS: atom_id res chain seq x y z
N MET A 1 -6.42 -0.10 -22.11
CA MET A 1 -5.81 1.24 -21.92
C MET A 1 -4.32 1.10 -22.23
N SER A 2 -3.82 1.94 -23.13
CA SER A 2 -2.52 1.84 -23.83
C SER A 2 -1.30 2.02 -22.90
N ASP A 3 -0.11 1.60 -23.36
CA ASP A 3 1.25 1.79 -22.79
C ASP A 3 1.53 3.20 -22.22
N SER A 4 0.70 4.17 -22.56
CA SER A 4 0.76 5.57 -22.14
C SER A 4 0.70 5.74 -20.62
N ALA A 5 -0.14 4.98 -19.90
CA ALA A 5 -0.30 5.16 -18.45
C ALA A 5 0.96 4.79 -17.64
N GLN A 6 1.71 3.77 -18.09
CA GLN A 6 2.99 3.37 -17.47
C GLN A 6 4.06 4.46 -17.58
N SER A 7 4.07 5.18 -18.70
CA SER A 7 5.04 6.23 -18.99
C SER A 7 4.74 7.54 -18.24
N LEU A 8 3.46 7.83 -17.98
CA LEU A 8 3.04 9.11 -17.36
C LEU A 8 3.42 9.20 -15.88
N TRP A 9 3.34 8.09 -15.12
CA TRP A 9 3.68 8.06 -13.70
C TRP A 9 4.47 6.78 -13.34
N PRO A 10 5.75 6.69 -13.71
CA PRO A 10 6.56 5.49 -13.50
C PRO A 10 6.67 5.08 -12.01
N GLN A 11 6.63 6.06 -11.10
CA GLN A 11 6.69 5.83 -9.65
C GLN A 11 5.36 5.34 -9.04
N ALA A 12 4.27 5.32 -9.80
CA ALA A 12 2.98 4.81 -9.32
C ALA A 12 2.94 3.29 -9.19
N GLY A 13 3.97 2.57 -9.69
CA GLY A 13 4.04 1.11 -9.60
C GLY A 13 3.10 0.37 -10.56
N TYR A 14 2.41 1.08 -11.46
CA TYR A 14 1.43 0.50 -12.38
C TYR A 14 2.00 -0.67 -13.21
N ALA A 15 3.28 -0.58 -13.60
CA ALA A 15 3.96 -1.63 -14.37
C ALA A 15 4.01 -2.99 -13.65
N GLN A 16 3.88 -3.01 -12.31
CA GLN A 16 3.90 -4.23 -11.52
C GLN A 16 2.50 -4.83 -11.27
N LEU A 17 1.44 -4.12 -11.64
CA LEU A 17 0.07 -4.63 -11.55
C LEU A 17 -0.22 -5.60 -12.70
N LYS A 18 -1.15 -6.53 -12.46
CA LYS A 18 -1.67 -7.42 -13.50
C LYS A 18 -3.08 -7.01 -13.87
N GLN A 19 -3.51 -7.30 -15.10
CA GLN A 19 -4.90 -7.11 -15.52
C GLN A 19 -5.64 -8.45 -15.50
N ASP A 20 -6.88 -8.44 -15.01
CA ASP A 20 -7.80 -9.57 -15.13
C ASP A 20 -8.42 -9.66 -16.54
N ALA A 21 -9.27 -10.65 -16.79
CA ALA A 21 -9.94 -10.84 -18.08
C ALA A 21 -10.88 -9.66 -18.48
N ARG A 22 -11.24 -8.79 -17.54
CA ARG A 22 -12.07 -7.59 -17.75
C ARG A 22 -11.22 -6.32 -17.87
N GLY A 23 -9.89 -6.42 -17.72
CA GLY A 23 -8.97 -5.30 -17.77
C GLY A 23 -8.76 -4.58 -16.43
N HIS A 24 -9.28 -5.12 -15.32
CA HIS A 24 -9.11 -4.52 -13.99
C HIS A 24 -7.77 -4.88 -13.36
N LEU A 25 -7.25 -4.01 -12.52
CA LEU A 25 -5.92 -4.14 -11.92
C LEU A 25 -5.93 -5.02 -10.67
N THR A 26 -5.17 -6.11 -10.71
CA THR A 26 -4.93 -7.00 -9.58
C THR A 26 -3.63 -6.61 -8.87
N VAL A 27 -3.68 -6.51 -7.54
CA VAL A 27 -2.52 -6.23 -6.69
C VAL A 27 -1.54 -7.41 -6.69
N THR A 28 -0.28 -7.12 -6.96
CA THR A 28 0.81 -8.10 -6.93
C THR A 28 1.76 -7.82 -5.77
N ASP A 29 2.58 -8.80 -5.42
CA ASP A 29 3.61 -8.61 -4.40
C ASP A 29 4.66 -7.59 -4.85
N ASP A 30 4.98 -7.54 -6.14
CA ASP A 30 5.93 -6.56 -6.69
C ASP A 30 5.39 -5.13 -6.63
N PHE A 31 4.08 -4.94 -6.82
CA PHE A 31 3.44 -3.65 -6.60
C PHE A 31 3.59 -3.20 -5.14
N LEU A 32 3.36 -4.09 -4.18
CA LEU A 32 3.53 -3.78 -2.75
C LEU A 32 4.99 -3.45 -2.41
N ARG A 33 5.96 -4.16 -3.00
CA ARG A 33 7.39 -3.85 -2.84
C ARG A 33 7.74 -2.47 -3.38
N VAL A 34 7.20 -2.08 -4.53
CA VAL A 34 7.42 -0.71 -5.07
C VAL A 34 6.98 0.35 -4.08
N LEU A 35 5.86 0.15 -3.38
CA LEU A 35 5.40 1.07 -2.34
C LEU A 35 6.36 1.10 -1.15
N LEU A 36 6.83 -0.05 -0.67
CA LEU A 36 7.78 -0.14 0.45
C LEU A 36 9.15 0.47 0.14
N LEU A 37 9.57 0.47 -1.12
CA LEU A 37 10.84 1.05 -1.57
C LEU A 37 10.78 2.57 -1.72
N ARG A 38 9.61 3.19 -1.54
CA ARG A 38 9.47 4.63 -1.60
C ARG A 38 10.17 5.31 -0.42
N PRO A 39 10.77 6.49 -0.60
CA PRO A 39 11.48 7.19 0.46
C PRO A 39 10.60 7.56 1.65
N GLU A 40 9.28 7.67 1.46
CA GLU A 40 8.33 7.92 2.55
C GLU A 40 8.13 6.70 3.49
N LEU A 41 8.54 5.50 3.08
CA LEU A 41 8.39 4.23 3.82
C LEU A 41 9.69 3.46 4.04
N ALA A 42 10.71 3.76 3.25
CA ALA A 42 12.02 3.13 3.36
C ALA A 42 12.75 3.63 4.62
N PRO A 43 13.42 2.74 5.38
CA PRO A 43 14.27 3.13 6.50
C PRO A 43 15.35 4.12 6.06
N ILE A 44 15.67 5.06 6.94
CA ILE A 44 16.72 6.06 6.77
C ILE A 44 17.92 5.72 7.67
N GLU A 45 19.00 6.48 7.55
CA GLU A 45 20.24 6.23 8.32
C GLU A 45 20.02 6.24 9.84
N SER A 46 19.08 7.06 10.34
CA SER A 46 18.73 7.15 11.75
C SER A 46 17.69 6.12 12.19
N SER A 47 17.16 5.29 11.29
CA SER A 47 16.16 4.26 11.62
C SER A 47 16.72 3.23 12.58
N CYS A 48 15.88 2.76 13.49
CA CYS A 48 16.29 1.77 14.48
C CYS A 48 16.39 0.37 13.87
N LYS A 49 17.12 -0.54 14.53
CA LYS A 49 17.30 -1.94 14.04
C LYS A 49 15.98 -2.67 13.82
N HIS A 50 14.99 -2.42 14.67
CA HIS A 50 13.69 -3.09 14.60
C HIS A 50 12.87 -2.64 13.38
N GLU A 51 12.93 -1.36 13.04
CA GLU A 51 12.31 -0.78 11.85
C GLU A 51 12.89 -1.37 10.57
N ILE A 52 14.23 -1.44 10.48
CA ILE A 52 14.95 -2.06 9.36
C ILE A 52 14.53 -3.53 9.20
N GLN A 53 14.53 -4.30 10.30
CA GLN A 53 14.13 -5.71 10.26
C GLN A 53 12.69 -5.92 9.81
N ILE A 54 11.75 -5.09 10.27
CA ILE A 54 10.36 -5.15 9.82
C ILE A 54 10.25 -4.85 8.33
N HIS A 55 10.94 -3.80 7.87
CA HIS A 55 10.93 -3.41 6.47
C HIS A 55 11.50 -4.52 5.57
N GLU A 56 12.63 -5.12 5.95
CA GLU A 56 13.23 -6.26 5.23
C GLU A 56 12.26 -7.45 5.16
N ARG A 57 11.63 -7.83 6.29
CA ARG A 57 10.63 -8.91 6.33
C ARG A 57 9.43 -8.62 5.41
N LEU A 58 9.01 -7.36 5.31
CA LEU A 58 7.94 -6.94 4.41
C LEU A 58 8.38 -6.91 2.94
N LEU A 59 9.64 -6.61 2.64
CA LEU A 59 10.15 -6.75 1.27
C LEU A 59 10.18 -8.20 0.82
N GLU A 60 10.56 -9.13 1.71
CA GLU A 60 10.53 -10.56 1.44
C GLU A 60 9.08 -11.07 1.26
N ASN A 61 8.23 -10.80 2.24
CA ASN A 61 6.82 -11.18 2.24
C ASN A 61 5.92 -9.94 2.45
N PRO A 62 5.51 -9.24 1.37
CA PRO A 62 4.75 -8.00 1.50
C PRO A 62 3.34 -8.18 2.07
N ARG A 63 2.83 -9.41 2.08
CA ARG A 63 1.53 -9.76 2.67
C ARG A 63 1.62 -10.25 4.12
N LEU A 64 2.81 -10.21 4.72
CA LEU A 64 3.02 -10.60 6.11
C LEU A 64 2.07 -9.82 7.04
N ASP A 65 1.27 -10.54 7.82
CA ASP A 65 0.42 -9.92 8.82
C ASP A 65 1.27 -9.44 10.00
N LEU A 66 1.11 -8.17 10.36
CA LEU A 66 1.81 -7.51 11.45
C LEU A 66 0.79 -6.78 12.31
N GLN A 67 0.91 -6.95 13.62
CA GLN A 67 0.02 -6.40 14.61
C GLN A 67 0.65 -5.17 15.27
N ALA A 68 -0.14 -4.40 16.02
CA ALA A 68 0.36 -3.23 16.74
C ALA A 68 1.52 -3.57 17.71
N ALA A 69 1.51 -4.77 18.28
CA ALA A 69 2.58 -5.27 19.14
C ALA A 69 3.92 -5.45 18.40
N ASP A 70 3.88 -5.76 17.09
CA ASP A 70 5.08 -5.86 16.27
C ASP A 70 5.70 -4.49 16.00
N LEU A 71 4.88 -3.43 15.93
CA LEU A 71 5.35 -2.04 15.69
C LEU A 71 5.80 -1.32 16.97
N ALA A 72 5.34 -1.76 18.14
CA ALA A 72 5.65 -1.14 19.43
C ALA A 72 7.16 -0.96 19.74
N PRO A 73 8.08 -1.83 19.28
CA PRO A 73 9.51 -1.65 19.51
C PRO A 73 10.20 -0.66 18.55
N ILE A 74 9.48 -0.10 17.56
CA ILE A 74 10.01 0.98 16.71
C ILE A 74 10.21 2.22 17.59
N GLN A 75 11.42 2.77 17.59
CA GLN A 75 11.78 3.89 18.48
C GLN A 75 11.18 5.23 18.03
N ASP A 76 11.12 5.46 16.72
CA ASP A 76 10.48 6.62 16.14
C ASP A 76 8.97 6.38 15.98
N ARG A 77 8.18 7.19 16.66
CA ARG A 77 6.72 7.07 16.65
C ARG A 77 6.13 7.45 15.29
N ASP A 78 6.72 8.41 14.60
CA ASP A 78 6.22 8.84 13.29
C ASP A 78 6.45 7.73 12.26
N ALA A 79 7.60 7.04 12.33
CA ALA A 79 7.87 5.86 11.51
C ALA A 79 6.90 4.70 11.81
N ALA A 80 6.62 4.44 13.09
CA ALA A 80 5.65 3.41 13.49
C ALA A 80 4.23 3.72 12.99
N ASP A 81 3.80 4.98 13.10
CA ASP A 81 2.48 5.43 12.64
C ASP A 81 2.36 5.36 11.11
N ASN A 82 3.40 5.77 10.37
CA ASN A 82 3.47 5.64 8.91
C ASN A 82 3.38 4.17 8.47
N MET A 83 4.11 3.27 9.14
CA MET A 83 4.04 1.84 8.87
C MET A 83 2.63 1.28 9.17
N ALA A 84 2.00 1.70 10.27
CA ALA A 84 0.64 1.30 10.59
C ALA A 84 -0.38 1.78 9.55
N VAL A 85 -0.23 3.00 9.03
CA VAL A 85 -1.05 3.54 7.92
C VAL A 85 -0.87 2.67 6.67
N TRP A 86 0.38 2.36 6.30
CA TRP A 86 0.68 1.53 5.15
C TRP A 86 0.08 0.12 5.28
N LEU A 87 0.19 -0.53 6.44
CA LEU A 87 -0.41 -1.85 6.70
C LEU A 87 -1.93 -1.83 6.54
N ARG A 88 -2.62 -0.80 7.06
CA ARG A 88 -4.06 -0.63 6.87
C ARG A 88 -4.43 -0.45 5.39
N PHE A 89 -3.68 0.39 4.68
CA PHE A 89 -3.87 0.60 3.25
C PHE A 89 -3.67 -0.70 2.46
N ARG A 90 -2.57 -1.42 2.72
CA ARG A 90 -2.29 -2.74 2.13
C ARG A 90 -3.44 -3.71 2.37
N ASN A 91 -3.88 -3.87 3.61
CA ASN A 91 -4.96 -4.79 3.96
C ASN A 91 -6.25 -4.42 3.21
N ARG A 92 -6.52 -3.12 3.03
CA ARG A 92 -7.66 -2.63 2.26
C ARG A 92 -7.58 -3.03 0.79
N ILE A 93 -6.45 -2.78 0.12
CA ILE A 93 -6.31 -3.08 -1.32
C ILE A 93 -6.21 -4.59 -1.61
N LEU A 94 -5.90 -5.40 -0.60
CA LEU A 94 -5.90 -6.87 -0.67
C LEU A 94 -7.25 -7.50 -0.31
N ALA A 95 -8.19 -6.73 0.27
CA ALA A 95 -9.50 -7.23 0.67
C ALA A 95 -10.41 -7.58 -0.52
N HIS A 96 -10.12 -7.03 -1.70
CA HIS A 96 -10.85 -7.30 -2.93
C HIS A 96 -9.92 -7.81 -4.03
N ALA A 97 -10.50 -8.49 -5.02
CA ALA A 97 -9.74 -9.07 -6.13
C ALA A 97 -9.02 -8.02 -7.00
N THR A 98 -9.52 -6.78 -7.02
CA THR A 98 -8.99 -5.70 -7.85
C THR A 98 -8.83 -4.39 -7.09
N LEU A 99 -7.94 -3.51 -7.56
CA LEU A 99 -7.77 -2.17 -7.03
C LEU A 99 -9.05 -1.36 -7.20
N GLU A 100 -9.69 -1.44 -8.36
CA GLU A 100 -10.95 -0.76 -8.66
C GLU A 100 -12.02 -1.14 -7.64
N ALA A 101 -12.17 -2.42 -7.33
CA ALA A 101 -13.13 -2.88 -6.31
C ALA A 101 -12.75 -2.37 -4.91
N SER A 102 -11.46 -2.31 -4.59
CA SER A 102 -10.97 -1.80 -3.30
C SER A 102 -11.24 -0.29 -3.11
N TYR A 103 -11.09 0.49 -4.17
CA TYR A 103 -11.44 1.90 -4.21
C TYR A 103 -12.95 2.11 -4.24
N TRP A 104 -13.69 1.29 -4.99
CA TRP A 104 -15.15 1.31 -5.03
C TRP A 104 -15.75 1.07 -3.63
N ALA A 105 -15.19 0.14 -2.86
CA ALA A 105 -15.59 -0.13 -1.49
C ALA A 105 -15.34 1.06 -0.53
N LEU A 106 -14.67 2.15 -0.94
CA LEU A 106 -14.65 3.40 -0.15
C LEU A 106 -16.03 4.04 -0.14
N PHE A 107 -16.79 3.82 -1.22
CA PHE A 107 -18.08 4.44 -1.45
C PHE A 107 -19.28 3.59 -0.99
N GLU A 108 -19.06 2.32 -0.66
CA GLU A 108 -20.11 1.40 -0.21
C GLU A 108 -20.28 1.35 1.32
N GLY A 109 -19.36 1.97 2.09
CA GLY A 109 -19.39 1.98 3.56
C GLY A 109 -20.24 3.10 4.19
N GLN A 110 -20.33 3.11 5.52
CA GLN A 110 -20.90 4.24 6.28
C GLN A 110 -19.92 5.43 6.31
N GLY A 111 -19.80 6.14 5.18
CA GLY A 111 -18.94 7.32 5.12
C GLY A 111 -18.43 7.57 3.72
N VAL A 112 -19.26 8.25 2.93
CA VAL A 112 -18.82 8.97 1.75
C VAL A 112 -18.95 10.44 2.09
N ASP A 113 -17.84 11.06 2.49
CA ASP A 113 -17.72 12.51 2.61
C ASP A 113 -17.59 13.14 1.21
N VAL A 114 -18.56 12.85 0.34
CA VAL A 114 -18.76 13.62 -0.88
C VAL A 114 -19.70 14.76 -0.49
N PRO A 115 -19.28 16.03 -0.67
CA PRO A 115 -20.15 17.17 -0.46
C PRO A 115 -21.50 16.96 -1.18
N PRO A 116 -22.65 17.27 -0.55
CA PRO A 116 -23.98 17.04 -1.14
C PRO A 116 -24.20 17.68 -2.51
N ILE A 117 -23.34 18.62 -2.92
CA ILE A 117 -23.39 19.29 -4.21
C ILE A 117 -22.81 18.45 -5.38
N LEU A 118 -22.16 17.33 -5.10
CA LEU A 118 -21.49 16.48 -6.09
C LEU A 118 -22.20 15.13 -6.33
N VAL A 119 -23.43 14.96 -5.82
CA VAL A 119 -24.34 13.83 -6.07
C VAL A 119 -25.60 14.27 -6.79
#